data_AF-A0A7J7KH47-F1
#
_entry.id   AF-A0A7J7KH47-F1
#
_cell.length_a   1.000
_cell.length_b   1.000
_cell.length_c   1.000
_cell.angle_alpha   90.00
_cell.angle_beta   90.00
_cell.angle_gamma   90.00
#
_symmetry.space_group_name_H-M   'P 1'
#
loop_
_entity.id
_entity.type
_entity.pdbx_description
1 polymer ?
#
loop_
_entity_poly.entity_id
_entity_poly.type
_entity_poly.pdbx_seq_one_letter_code
_entity_poly.pdbx_strand_id
1 'polypeptide(L)'
;MPSSSTSFSLKELKEKFEDGELDLSLSSLTGDDIPLKQLKQLKKIQSLDLSNNVISSLPVELCSTLPHLIKLDLSKNLLTALPGNIGELKNLKSLDLLGNRLTTLPESFGDLSSLVWLDVRDNPLSAAILKEAGDCLDDRQCKTCAIRVVGLMSSVHIHREKIRVEERANQEAEAKAKAEEEKAERKRQKQLEKERRRQEYLLQRQHKPESEGQNITSISAGDCKDGGTVDSPKTTTERKSSGGFGSVLMLIFLFAIFTAALVYAAYYYCENDSKPPLPICRTPVTLAVRDYINNNVKPLIAALTNGFHRTAD
;
A
#
# COMPACT_ATOMS: atom_id res chain seq x y z
N MET A 1 47.16 10.25 -8.85
CA MET A 1 46.69 11.44 -8.11
C MET A 1 46.46 10.99 -6.68
N PRO A 2 47.15 11.54 -5.67
CA PRO A 2 47.01 11.05 -4.31
C PRO A 2 45.63 11.44 -3.79
N SER A 3 44.84 10.45 -3.39
CA SER A 3 43.65 10.62 -2.56
C SER A 3 44.12 11.15 -1.21
N SER A 4 44.08 12.47 -1.04
CA SER A 4 44.24 13.11 0.26
C SER A 4 42.98 12.85 1.06
N SER A 5 42.86 11.64 1.60
CA SER A 5 41.84 11.35 2.61
C SER A 5 42.12 12.25 3.80
N THR A 6 41.33 13.31 3.93
CA THR A 6 41.31 14.18 5.10
C THR A 6 40.79 13.36 6.27
N SER A 7 41.70 12.61 6.88
CA SER A 7 41.45 11.80 8.07
C SER A 7 41.33 12.73 9.27
N PHE A 8 40.11 13.09 9.65
CA PHE A 8 39.89 13.79 10.90
C PHE A 8 40.22 12.90 12.09
N SER A 9 41.09 13.41 12.97
CA SER A 9 41.26 12.81 14.28
C SER A 9 40.09 13.18 15.19
N LEU A 10 39.75 12.32 16.15
CA LEU A 10 38.70 12.63 17.15
C LEU A 10 39.06 13.89 17.98
N LYS A 11 40.35 14.23 18.07
CA LYS A 11 40.82 15.43 18.78
C LYS A 11 40.47 16.69 17.99
N GLU A 12 40.77 16.73 16.69
CA GLU A 12 40.39 17.85 15.81
C GLU A 12 38.88 18.11 15.81
N LEU A 13 38.07 17.04 15.77
CA LEU A 13 36.61 17.18 15.81
C LEU A 13 36.10 17.71 17.15
N LYS A 14 36.79 17.40 18.25
CA LYS A 14 36.44 17.95 19.57
C LYS A 14 36.80 19.43 19.70
N GLU A 15 37.86 19.88 19.04
CA GLU A 15 38.25 21.30 19.01
C GLU A 15 37.25 22.13 18.21
N LYS A 16 36.66 21.56 17.16
CA LYS A 16 35.60 22.17 16.33
C LYS A 16 34.18 21.97 16.89
N PHE A 17 34.05 21.29 18.03
CA PHE A 17 32.76 20.98 18.65
C PHE A 17 32.53 21.89 19.85
N GLU A 18 31.52 22.75 19.77
CA GLU A 18 31.12 23.68 20.83
C GLU A 18 29.60 23.62 21.04
N ASP A 19 29.17 23.38 22.28
CA ASP A 19 27.74 23.40 22.68
C ASP A 19 26.75 22.60 21.80
N GLY A 20 27.21 21.51 21.19
CA GLY A 20 26.36 20.67 20.32
C GLY A 20 26.39 21.10 18.85
N GLU A 21 27.15 22.13 18.50
CA GLU A 21 27.42 22.55 17.14
C GLU A 21 28.80 22.03 16.71
N LEU A 22 28.85 21.43 15.53
CA LEU A 22 30.09 20.96 14.92
C LEU A 22 30.26 21.63 13.56
N ASP A 23 31.31 22.44 13.45
CA ASP A 23 31.64 23.15 12.22
C ASP A 23 32.72 22.38 11.42
N LEU A 24 32.30 21.82 10.29
CA LEU A 24 33.16 21.19 9.28
C LEU A 24 33.08 21.94 7.94
N SER A 25 32.66 23.19 7.95
CA SER A 25 32.68 24.05 6.77
C SER A 25 34.10 24.24 6.25
N LEU A 26 34.23 24.53 4.94
CA LEU A 26 35.49 24.88 4.29
C LEU A 26 36.64 23.86 4.49
N SER A 27 36.31 22.61 4.77
CA SER A 27 37.29 21.56 5.12
C SER A 27 37.71 20.70 3.93
N SER A 28 37.33 21.11 2.70
CA SER A 28 37.61 20.41 1.43
C SER A 28 37.13 18.95 1.42
N LEU A 29 36.01 18.66 2.09
CA LEU A 29 35.50 17.30 2.26
C LEU A 29 34.81 16.79 1.01
N THR A 30 35.06 15.51 0.72
CA THR A 30 34.25 14.70 -0.18
C THR A 30 33.24 13.87 0.62
N GLY A 31 32.27 13.27 -0.07
CA GLY A 31 31.25 12.42 0.58
C GLY A 31 31.83 11.26 1.38
N ASP A 32 32.90 10.65 0.88
CA ASP A 32 33.56 9.50 1.51
C ASP A 32 34.47 9.90 2.69
N ASP A 33 34.89 11.17 2.74
CA ASP A 33 35.77 11.69 3.77
C ASP A 33 35.03 12.14 5.04
N ILE A 34 33.69 12.09 5.06
CA ILE A 34 32.91 12.46 6.23
C ILE A 34 33.19 11.44 7.37
N PRO A 35 33.71 11.86 8.53
CA PRO A 35 34.23 10.96 9.56
C PRO A 35 33.12 10.35 10.44
N LEU A 36 32.19 9.60 9.83
CA LEU A 36 30.99 9.05 10.50
C LEU A 36 31.31 8.25 11.77
N LYS A 37 32.42 7.51 11.78
CA LYS A 37 32.85 6.72 12.95
C LYS A 37 33.15 7.61 14.16
N GLN A 38 33.76 8.75 13.93
CA GLN A 38 34.10 9.73 14.95
C GLN A 38 32.86 10.55 15.34
N LEU A 39 32.03 10.96 14.36
CA LEU A 39 30.78 11.66 14.61
C LEU A 39 29.84 10.86 15.53
N LYS A 40 29.76 9.53 15.35
CA LYS A 40 28.98 8.64 16.22
C LYS A 40 29.42 8.68 17.69
N GLN A 41 30.70 8.97 17.96
CA GLN A 41 31.22 9.04 19.33
C GLN A 41 30.88 10.38 20.01
N LEU A 42 30.60 11.42 19.23
CA LEU A 42 30.15 12.72 19.70
C LEU A 42 28.63 12.70 19.92
N LYS A 43 28.20 12.08 21.02
CA LYS A 43 26.77 11.81 21.36
C LYS A 43 25.86 13.05 21.54
N LYS A 44 26.31 14.24 21.18
CA LYS A 44 25.63 15.52 21.46
C LYS A 44 25.52 16.45 20.25
N ILE A 45 25.88 16.00 19.04
CA ILE A 45 25.81 16.86 17.86
C ILE A 45 24.34 17.14 17.52
N GLN A 46 23.93 18.39 17.66
CA GLN A 46 22.60 18.89 17.30
C GLN A 46 22.65 19.75 16.04
N SER A 47 23.74 20.47 15.82
CA SER A 47 23.98 21.27 14.61
C SER A 47 25.24 20.74 13.92
N LEU A 48 25.12 20.41 12.64
CA LEU A 48 26.24 19.99 11.81
C LEU A 48 26.33 20.91 10.59
N ASP A 49 27.44 21.64 10.49
CA ASP A 49 27.76 22.46 9.33
C ASP A 49 28.76 21.73 8.44
N LEU A 50 28.33 21.40 7.22
CA LEU A 50 29.14 20.81 6.15
C LEU A 50 29.19 21.74 4.92
N SER A 51 28.85 23.01 5.08
CA SER A 51 28.78 23.99 4.01
C SER A 51 30.14 24.25 3.35
N ASN A 52 30.13 24.73 2.11
CA ASN A 52 31.35 25.14 1.39
C ASN A 52 32.41 24.03 1.30
N ASN A 53 31.99 22.78 1.06
CA ASN A 53 32.87 21.65 0.79
C ASN A 53 32.71 21.20 -0.68
N VAL A 54 33.29 20.05 -1.04
CA VAL A 54 33.20 19.46 -2.38
C VAL A 54 32.40 18.15 -2.36
N ILE A 55 31.39 18.08 -1.50
CA ILE A 55 30.58 16.88 -1.28
C ILE A 55 29.64 16.68 -2.48
N SER A 56 29.86 15.62 -3.25
CA SER A 56 29.01 15.24 -4.41
C SER A 56 27.84 14.34 -4.04
N SER A 57 27.97 13.59 -2.96
CA SER A 57 26.99 12.64 -2.43
C SER A 57 27.18 12.50 -0.92
N LEU A 58 26.08 12.38 -0.18
CA LEU A 58 26.15 12.07 1.25
C LEU A 58 26.11 10.56 1.47
N PRO A 59 26.88 10.02 2.43
CA PRO A 59 26.80 8.62 2.79
C PRO A 59 25.43 8.31 3.40
N VAL A 60 24.83 7.18 3.02
CA VAL A 60 23.48 6.79 3.45
C VAL A 60 23.40 6.60 4.97
N GLU A 61 24.52 6.24 5.59
CA GLU A 61 24.65 6.02 7.02
C GLU A 61 24.66 7.33 7.84
N LEU A 62 24.81 8.51 7.22
CA LEU A 62 24.80 9.80 7.93
C LEU A 62 23.50 9.95 8.74
N CYS A 63 22.36 9.70 8.09
CA CYS A 63 21.04 9.88 8.67
C CYS A 63 20.81 8.94 9.87
N SER A 64 21.25 7.69 9.74
CA SER A 64 21.14 6.67 10.80
C SER A 64 22.19 6.85 11.90
N THR A 65 23.32 7.50 11.60
CA THR A 65 24.38 7.79 12.59
C THR A 65 24.01 8.97 13.48
N LEU A 66 23.37 9.99 12.91
CA LEU A 66 23.01 11.23 13.61
C LEU A 66 21.49 11.52 13.57
N PRO A 67 20.62 10.60 14.04
CA PRO A 67 19.15 10.76 13.97
C PRO A 67 18.60 11.89 14.85
N HIS A 68 19.46 12.47 15.71
CA HIS A 68 19.13 13.51 16.67
C HIS A 68 19.49 14.93 16.19
N LEU A 69 19.95 15.08 14.94
CA LEU A 69 20.24 16.40 14.37
C LEU A 69 19.01 17.29 14.35
N ILE A 70 19.24 18.56 14.68
CA ILE A 70 18.27 19.65 14.69
C ILE A 70 18.55 20.62 13.54
N LYS A 71 19.84 20.85 13.23
CA LYS A 71 20.26 21.69 12.11
C LYS A 71 21.30 20.96 11.28
N LEU A 72 21.17 21.06 9.96
CA LEU A 72 22.11 20.52 9.00
C LEU A 72 22.31 21.54 7.89
N ASP A 73 23.53 22.05 7.75
CA ASP A 73 23.90 22.93 6.64
C ASP A 73 24.74 22.14 5.63
N LEU A 74 24.24 22.06 4.40
CA LEU A 74 24.88 21.42 3.26
C LEU A 74 25.05 22.41 2.10
N SER A 75 24.89 23.70 2.36
CA SER A 75 24.95 24.74 1.34
C SER A 75 26.30 24.78 0.64
N LYS A 76 26.30 25.25 -0.61
CA LYS A 76 27.50 25.46 -1.44
C LYS A 76 28.37 24.20 -1.53
N ASN A 77 27.74 23.08 -1.87
CA ASN A 77 28.38 21.81 -2.16
C ASN A 77 28.10 21.38 -3.62
N LEU A 78 28.40 20.13 -3.95
CA LEU A 78 28.19 19.57 -5.30
C LEU A 78 27.13 18.46 -5.29
N LEU A 79 26.21 18.47 -4.30
CA LEU A 79 25.27 17.37 -4.09
C LEU A 79 24.37 17.19 -5.30
N THR A 80 24.39 16.00 -5.87
CA THR A 80 23.53 15.62 -7.02
C THR A 80 22.24 14.95 -6.57
N ALA A 81 22.27 14.29 -5.42
CA ALA A 81 21.12 13.69 -4.77
C ALA A 81 21.29 13.69 -3.25
N LEU A 82 20.17 13.65 -2.54
CA LEU A 82 20.14 13.37 -1.09
C LEU A 82 19.96 11.87 -0.85
N PRO A 83 20.42 11.34 0.30
CA PRO A 83 20.16 9.96 0.69
C PRO A 83 18.66 9.65 0.72
N GLY A 84 18.29 8.45 0.25
CA GLY A 84 16.90 8.00 0.21
C GLY A 84 16.24 7.89 1.60
N ASN A 85 17.03 7.93 2.68
CA ASN A 85 16.60 7.88 4.07
C ASN A 85 16.75 9.20 4.83
N ILE A 86 16.84 10.36 4.14
CA ILE A 86 16.93 11.67 4.80
C ILE A 86 15.77 11.91 5.79
N GLY A 87 14.59 11.34 5.51
CA GLY A 87 13.43 11.36 6.39
C GLY A 87 13.59 10.69 7.76
N GLU A 88 14.68 9.95 8.00
CA GLU A 88 15.02 9.42 9.32
C GLU A 88 15.39 10.52 10.32
N LEU A 89 15.78 11.70 9.84
CA LEU A 89 16.12 12.87 10.67
C LEU A 89 14.85 13.56 11.21
N LYS A 90 14.07 12.85 12.03
CA LYS A 90 12.75 13.29 12.54
C LYS A 90 12.81 14.55 13.41
N ASN A 91 13.97 14.87 13.96
CA ASN A 91 14.18 16.04 14.81
C ASN A 91 14.73 17.26 14.05
N LEU A 92 15.02 17.11 12.75
CA LEU A 92 15.62 18.17 11.95
C LEU A 92 14.64 19.32 11.78
N LYS A 93 15.06 20.52 12.19
CA LYS A 93 14.28 21.77 12.13
C LYS A 93 14.80 22.72 11.07
N SER A 94 16.09 22.69 10.76
CA SER A 94 16.72 23.54 9.76
C SER A 94 17.56 22.71 8.81
N LEU A 95 17.33 22.87 7.52
CA LEU A 95 18.10 22.23 6.46
C LEU A 95 18.45 23.25 5.39
N ASP A 96 19.73 23.51 5.18
CA ASP A 96 20.21 24.38 4.10
C ASP A 96 20.81 23.53 2.97
N LEU A 97 20.24 23.67 1.78
CA LEU A 97 20.67 23.00 0.54
C LEU A 97 21.05 24.00 -0.55
N LEU A 98 21.13 25.29 -0.23
CA LEU A 98 21.44 26.37 -1.17
C LEU A 98 22.70 26.05 -2.00
N GLY A 99 22.66 26.27 -3.31
CA GLY A 99 23.86 26.18 -4.14
C GLY A 99 24.42 24.77 -4.26
N ASN A 100 23.55 23.81 -4.61
CA ASN A 100 23.92 22.42 -4.89
C ASN A 100 23.51 22.06 -6.34
N ARG A 101 23.58 20.76 -6.68
CA ARG A 101 23.23 20.24 -8.02
C ARG A 101 22.03 19.30 -7.96
N LEU A 102 21.14 19.48 -6.99
CA LEU A 102 19.98 18.62 -6.79
C LEU A 102 18.97 18.83 -7.91
N THR A 103 18.55 17.74 -8.55
CA THR A 103 17.48 17.77 -9.56
C THR A 103 16.12 17.34 -8.98
N THR A 104 16.15 16.52 -7.95
CA THR A 104 14.97 15.97 -7.27
C THR A 104 15.23 15.87 -5.77
N LEU A 105 14.15 15.69 -5.00
CA LEU A 105 14.20 15.34 -3.59
C LEU A 105 13.65 13.92 -3.39
N PRO A 106 14.18 13.12 -2.45
CA PRO A 106 13.71 11.77 -2.19
C PRO A 106 12.31 11.78 -1.57
N GLU A 107 11.56 10.67 -1.69
CA GLU A 107 10.20 10.59 -1.13
C GLU A 107 10.17 10.77 0.39
N SER A 108 11.20 10.23 1.07
CA SER A 108 11.38 10.40 2.51
C SER A 108 11.64 11.84 2.93
N PHE A 109 11.81 12.78 2.00
CA PHE A 109 11.84 14.19 2.37
C PHE A 109 10.50 14.65 3.00
N GLY A 110 9.39 14.03 2.59
CA GLY A 110 8.07 14.23 3.20
C GLY A 110 7.94 13.71 4.62
N ASP A 111 8.93 12.95 5.11
CA ASP A 111 8.97 12.37 6.45
C ASP A 111 9.68 13.26 7.49
N LEU A 112 10.23 14.40 7.05
CA LEU A 112 10.87 15.42 7.89
C LEU A 112 9.82 16.25 8.65
N SER A 113 9.06 15.62 9.54
CA SER A 113 7.89 16.21 10.19
C SER A 113 8.19 17.42 11.11
N SER A 114 9.44 17.58 11.52
CA SER A 114 9.88 18.70 12.37
C SER A 114 10.54 19.84 11.60
N LEU A 115 10.66 19.74 10.27
CA LEU A 115 11.39 20.72 9.48
C LEU A 115 10.62 22.04 9.41
N VAL A 116 11.25 23.11 9.88
CA VAL A 116 10.66 24.44 9.96
C VAL A 116 11.35 25.40 9.01
N TRP A 117 12.61 25.21 8.68
CA TRP A 117 13.38 26.10 7.81
C TRP A 117 14.08 25.31 6.71
N LEU A 118 13.93 25.76 5.47
CA LEU A 118 14.50 25.11 4.29
C LEU A 118 14.91 26.16 3.25
N ASP A 119 16.15 26.07 2.77
CA ASP A 119 16.59 26.73 1.54
C ASP A 119 17.03 25.69 0.51
N VAL A 120 16.49 25.81 -0.71
CA VAL A 120 16.81 24.94 -1.85
C VAL A 120 17.18 25.75 -3.10
N ARG A 121 17.37 27.06 -2.96
CA ARG A 121 17.74 27.93 -4.07
C ARG A 121 19.06 27.50 -4.70
N ASP A 122 19.31 27.97 -5.90
CA ASP A 122 20.51 27.64 -6.68
C ASP A 122 20.74 26.13 -6.84
N ASN A 123 19.63 25.38 -7.04
CA ASN A 123 19.63 23.98 -7.45
C ASN A 123 18.85 23.82 -8.76
N PRO A 124 19.27 22.92 -9.67
CA PRO A 124 18.53 22.59 -10.89
C PRO A 124 17.33 21.66 -10.63
N LEU A 125 16.55 21.98 -9.59
CA LEU A 125 15.40 21.22 -9.12
C LEU A 125 14.30 21.18 -10.19
N SER A 126 13.53 20.09 -10.23
CA SER A 126 12.40 19.98 -11.16
C SER A 126 11.39 21.13 -10.99
N ALA A 127 10.74 21.55 -12.07
CA ALA A 127 9.80 22.67 -12.07
C ALA A 127 8.67 22.52 -11.03
N ALA A 128 8.24 21.30 -10.74
CA ALA A 128 7.23 21.01 -9.72
C ALA A 128 7.72 21.40 -8.31
N ILE A 129 8.98 21.10 -7.98
CA ILE A 129 9.56 21.43 -6.67
C ILE A 129 9.87 22.93 -6.59
N LEU A 130 10.45 23.52 -7.64
CA LEU A 130 10.76 24.95 -7.67
C LEU A 130 9.51 25.82 -7.46
N LYS A 131 8.39 25.43 -8.08
CA LYS A 131 7.12 26.15 -7.94
C LYS A 131 6.62 26.16 -6.49
N GLU A 132 6.73 25.04 -5.77
CA GLU A 132 6.27 24.93 -4.39
C GLU A 132 7.27 25.56 -3.40
N ALA A 133 8.57 25.40 -3.64
CA ALA A 133 9.64 25.96 -2.81
C ALA A 133 9.57 27.50 -2.74
N GLY A 134 9.44 28.16 -3.90
CA GLY A 134 9.51 29.62 -3.98
C GLY A 134 10.87 30.17 -3.59
N ASP A 135 10.89 31.46 -3.21
CA ASP A 135 12.10 32.13 -2.74
C ASP A 135 12.36 31.87 -1.24
N CYS A 136 13.57 32.18 -0.80
CA CYS A 136 14.01 32.12 0.60
C CYS A 136 14.95 33.31 0.88
N LEU A 137 14.45 34.54 0.64
CA LEU A 137 15.20 35.77 0.89
C LEU A 137 15.15 36.23 2.35
N ASP A 138 14.15 35.75 3.10
CA ASP A 138 13.95 36.01 4.52
C ASP A 138 13.46 34.76 5.25
N ASP A 139 13.55 34.77 6.58
CA ASP A 139 13.18 33.64 7.44
C ASP A 139 11.72 33.16 7.24
N ARG A 140 10.79 34.07 6.95
CA ARG A 140 9.38 33.71 6.72
C ARG A 140 9.23 32.95 5.41
N GLN A 141 9.93 33.37 4.37
CA GLN A 141 9.94 32.69 3.07
C GLN A 141 10.53 31.29 3.19
N CYS A 142 11.68 31.14 3.86
CA CYS A 142 12.31 29.83 4.08
C CYS A 142 11.44 28.89 4.93
N LYS A 143 10.69 29.43 5.90
CA LYS A 143 9.69 28.66 6.66
C LYS A 143 8.53 28.17 5.80
N THR A 144 8.08 29.03 4.90
CA THR A 144 7.01 28.69 3.95
C THR A 144 7.48 27.63 2.96
N CYS A 145 8.72 27.75 2.46
CA CYS A 145 9.39 26.77 1.61
C CYS A 145 9.39 25.38 2.27
N ALA A 146 9.83 25.29 3.54
CA ALA A 146 9.86 24.02 4.28
C ALA A 146 8.48 23.34 4.32
N ILE A 147 7.43 24.08 4.71
CA ILE A 147 6.07 23.55 4.82
C ILE A 147 5.56 23.05 3.47
N ARG A 148 5.75 23.83 2.39
CA ARG A 148 5.24 23.50 1.05
C ARG A 148 5.97 22.32 0.45
N VAL A 149 7.30 22.31 0.52
CA VAL A 149 8.13 21.23 -0.06
C VAL A 149 7.90 19.93 0.70
N VAL A 150 7.90 19.94 2.04
CA VAL A 150 7.59 18.75 2.83
C VAL A 150 6.18 18.25 2.51
N GLY A 151 5.17 19.14 2.48
CA GLY A 151 3.78 18.77 2.14
C GLY A 151 3.62 18.19 0.73
N LEU A 152 4.32 18.75 -0.26
CA LEU A 152 4.38 18.19 -1.62
C LEU A 152 4.97 16.78 -1.58
N MET A 153 6.13 16.60 -0.93
CA MET A 153 6.81 15.30 -0.86
C MET A 153 6.00 14.26 -0.09
N SER A 154 5.31 14.62 0.99
CA SER A 154 4.40 13.72 1.71
C SER A 154 3.24 13.29 0.81
N SER A 155 2.69 14.19 0.00
CA SER A 155 1.62 13.88 -0.95
C SER A 155 2.09 12.93 -2.05
N VAL A 156 3.29 13.16 -2.59
CA VAL A 156 3.94 12.27 -3.57
C VAL A 156 4.17 10.88 -2.97
N HIS A 157 4.67 10.81 -1.74
CA HIS A 157 4.92 9.56 -1.04
C HIS A 157 3.62 8.75 -0.87
N ILE A 158 2.55 9.38 -0.38
CA ILE A 158 1.23 8.73 -0.21
C ILE A 158 0.70 8.23 -1.57
N HIS A 159 0.82 9.05 -2.62
CA HIS A 159 0.35 8.65 -3.95
C HIS A 159 1.14 7.46 -4.50
N ARG A 160 2.47 7.47 -4.39
CA ARG A 160 3.30 6.37 -4.86
C ARG A 160 3.05 5.10 -4.05
N GLU A 161 2.84 5.20 -2.75
CA GLU A 161 2.51 4.04 -1.93
C GLU A 161 1.14 3.44 -2.29
N LYS A 162 0.14 4.30 -2.58
CA LYS A 162 -1.16 3.82 -3.09
C LYS A 162 -1.00 3.05 -4.41
N ILE A 163 -0.21 3.57 -5.35
CA ILE A 163 0.08 2.87 -6.62
C ILE A 163 0.74 1.52 -6.34
N ARG A 164 1.76 1.47 -5.48
CA ARG A 164 2.44 0.21 -5.13
C ARG A 164 1.50 -0.83 -4.51
N VAL A 165 0.58 -0.41 -3.65
CA VAL A 165 -0.41 -1.29 -3.04
C VAL A 165 -1.39 -1.83 -4.09
N GLU A 166 -1.85 -0.98 -5.00
CA GLU A 166 -2.74 -1.36 -6.10
C GLU A 166 -2.06 -2.32 -7.08
N GLU A 167 -0.81 -2.06 -7.44
CA GLU A 167 0.01 -2.95 -8.28
C GLU A 167 0.21 -4.33 -7.63
N ARG A 168 0.52 -4.38 -6.33
CA ARG A 168 0.64 -5.65 -5.59
C ARG A 168 -0.69 -6.41 -5.57
N ALA A 169 -1.81 -5.72 -5.33
CA ALA A 169 -3.14 -6.34 -5.33
C ALA A 169 -3.50 -6.91 -6.73
N ASN A 170 -3.17 -6.18 -7.80
CA ASN A 170 -3.39 -6.64 -9.17
C ASN A 170 -2.52 -7.86 -9.50
N GLN A 171 -1.24 -7.85 -9.13
CA GLN A 171 -0.34 -9.00 -9.30
C GLN A 171 -0.83 -10.23 -8.55
N GLU A 172 -1.31 -10.07 -7.31
CA GLU A 172 -1.90 -11.16 -6.55
C GLU A 172 -3.20 -11.70 -7.16
N ALA A 173 -4.06 -10.82 -7.68
CA ALA A 173 -5.30 -11.23 -8.34
C ALA A 173 -5.00 -12.00 -9.64
N GLU A 174 -4.05 -11.52 -10.45
CA GLU A 174 -3.59 -12.23 -11.65
C GLU A 174 -2.96 -13.58 -11.31
N ALA A 175 -2.13 -13.66 -10.28
CA ALA A 175 -1.53 -14.92 -9.84
C ALA A 175 -2.59 -15.93 -9.38
N LYS A 176 -3.61 -15.47 -8.63
CA LYS A 176 -4.74 -16.31 -8.19
C LYS A 176 -5.57 -16.80 -9.38
N ALA A 177 -5.85 -15.93 -10.35
CA ALA A 177 -6.60 -16.30 -11.56
C ALA A 177 -5.85 -17.36 -12.38
N LYS A 178 -4.54 -17.16 -12.61
CA LYS A 178 -3.68 -18.14 -13.31
C LYS A 178 -3.64 -19.49 -12.59
N ALA A 179 -3.51 -19.47 -11.25
CA ALA A 179 -3.50 -20.70 -10.46
C ALA A 179 -4.86 -21.43 -10.49
N GLU A 180 -5.97 -20.71 -10.51
CA GLU A 180 -7.31 -21.29 -10.65
C GLU A 180 -7.53 -21.87 -12.05
N GLU A 181 -7.09 -21.17 -13.09
CA GLU A 181 -7.12 -21.64 -14.47
C GLU A 181 -6.29 -22.92 -14.64
N GLU A 182 -5.05 -22.95 -14.15
CA GLU A 182 -4.19 -24.14 -14.18
C GLU A 182 -4.82 -25.32 -13.42
N LYS A 183 -5.44 -25.05 -12.26
CA LYS A 183 -6.15 -26.07 -11.48
C LYS A 183 -7.38 -26.58 -12.22
N ALA A 184 -8.13 -25.71 -12.89
CA ALA A 184 -9.28 -26.07 -13.70
C ALA A 184 -8.87 -26.90 -14.92
N GLU A 185 -7.78 -26.52 -15.60
CA GLU A 185 -7.22 -27.25 -16.72
C GLU A 185 -6.74 -28.64 -16.28
N ARG A 186 -5.98 -28.73 -15.19
CA ARG A 186 -5.54 -30.02 -14.63
C ARG A 186 -6.71 -30.91 -14.23
N LYS A 187 -7.83 -30.34 -13.75
CA LYS A 187 -9.07 -31.10 -13.49
C LYS A 187 -9.71 -31.61 -14.78
N ARG A 188 -9.79 -30.77 -15.82
CA ARG A 188 -10.32 -31.15 -17.14
C ARG A 188 -9.49 -32.26 -17.79
N GLN A 189 -8.16 -32.13 -17.80
CA GLN A 189 -7.26 -33.17 -18.30
C GLN A 189 -7.47 -34.50 -17.57
N LYS A 190 -7.57 -34.48 -16.23
CA LYS A 190 -7.90 -35.68 -15.43
C LYS A 190 -9.27 -36.28 -15.74
N GLN A 191 -10.27 -35.46 -16.09
CA GLN A 191 -11.60 -35.94 -16.48
C GLN A 191 -11.58 -36.61 -17.86
N LEU A 192 -10.96 -35.95 -18.84
CA LEU A 192 -10.78 -36.48 -20.19
C LEU A 192 -9.99 -37.80 -20.17
N GLU A 193 -8.94 -37.88 -19.36
CA GLU A 193 -8.17 -39.12 -19.21
C GLU A 193 -9.01 -40.26 -18.61
N LYS A 194 -9.83 -39.97 -17.58
CA LYS A 194 -10.74 -40.97 -17.00
C LYS A 194 -11.79 -41.45 -18.00
N GLU A 195 -12.33 -40.56 -18.83
CA GLU A 195 -13.32 -40.90 -19.84
C GLU A 195 -12.70 -41.74 -20.97
N ARG A 196 -11.50 -41.38 -21.44
CA ARG A 196 -10.71 -42.17 -22.40
C ARG A 196 -10.50 -43.60 -21.89
N ARG A 197 -10.06 -43.76 -20.63
CA ARG A 197 -9.87 -45.09 -20.00
C ARG A 197 -11.18 -45.89 -19.93
N ARG A 198 -12.32 -45.24 -19.68
CA ARG A 198 -13.65 -45.91 -19.68
C ARG A 198 -14.05 -46.37 -21.08
N GLN A 199 -13.85 -45.56 -22.10
CA GLN A 199 -14.14 -45.92 -23.49
C GLN A 199 -13.28 -47.09 -23.97
N GLU A 200 -11.96 -47.07 -23.69
CA GLU A 200 -11.05 -48.18 -23.97
C GLU A 200 -11.51 -49.48 -23.31
N TYR A 201 -11.93 -49.41 -22.04
CA TYR A 201 -12.47 -50.57 -21.32
C TYR A 201 -13.76 -51.12 -21.97
N LEU A 202 -14.67 -50.25 -22.42
CA LEU A 202 -15.92 -50.68 -23.09
C LEU A 202 -15.64 -51.34 -24.44
N LEU A 203 -14.71 -50.80 -25.24
CA LEU A 203 -14.29 -51.39 -26.50
C LEU A 203 -13.64 -52.77 -26.29
N GLN A 204 -12.81 -52.92 -25.26
CA GLN A 204 -12.23 -54.22 -24.89
C GLN A 204 -13.29 -55.25 -24.50
N ARG A 205 -14.38 -54.84 -23.82
CA ARG A 205 -15.51 -55.75 -23.52
C ARG A 205 -16.26 -56.18 -24.77
N GLN A 206 -16.46 -55.29 -25.75
CA GLN A 206 -17.16 -55.63 -26.99
C GLN A 206 -16.38 -56.61 -27.88
N HIS A 207 -15.05 -56.58 -27.83
CA HIS A 207 -14.19 -57.51 -28.58
C HIS A 207 -13.93 -58.85 -27.88
N LYS A 208 -14.55 -59.13 -26.73
CA LYS A 208 -14.42 -60.41 -26.04
C LYS A 208 -15.48 -61.39 -26.58
N PRO A 209 -15.13 -62.47 -27.30
CA PRO A 209 -16.12 -63.43 -27.77
C PRO A 209 -16.81 -64.13 -26.60
N GLU A 210 -18.12 -64.36 -26.71
CA GLU A 210 -18.90 -65.18 -25.78
C GLU A 210 -18.45 -66.64 -25.88
N SER A 211 -17.52 -67.01 -25.01
CA SER A 211 -17.34 -68.40 -24.60
C SER A 211 -17.05 -68.41 -23.11
N GLU A 212 -18.05 -68.77 -22.32
CA GLU A 212 -17.95 -69.64 -21.13
C GLU A 212 -19.28 -69.61 -20.37
N GLY A 213 -20.18 -70.48 -20.81
CA GLY A 213 -21.23 -71.01 -19.95
C GLY A 213 -20.70 -72.20 -19.16
N GLN A 214 -21.09 -72.26 -17.88
CA GLN A 214 -21.11 -73.41 -16.97
C GLN A 214 -19.76 -73.90 -16.41
N ASN A 215 -19.56 -73.66 -15.11
CA ASN A 215 -19.42 -74.81 -14.21
C ASN A 215 -19.87 -74.47 -12.78
N ILE A 216 -20.87 -75.22 -12.31
CA ILE A 216 -21.30 -75.28 -10.92
C ILE A 216 -20.49 -76.41 -10.29
N THR A 217 -19.72 -76.13 -9.24
CA THR A 217 -19.38 -77.16 -8.24
C THR A 217 -19.26 -76.53 -6.86
N SER A 218 -20.19 -76.95 -6.01
CA SER A 218 -20.17 -76.94 -4.55
C SER A 218 -18.91 -77.57 -3.97
N ILE A 219 -18.42 -77.04 -2.83
CA ILE A 219 -17.94 -77.81 -1.66
C ILE A 219 -17.94 -76.87 -0.42
N SER A 220 -18.25 -77.48 0.72
CA SER A 220 -18.65 -76.93 2.01
C SER A 220 -17.51 -76.88 3.04
N ALA A 221 -17.73 -76.04 4.06
CA ALA A 221 -17.31 -76.11 5.48
C ALA A 221 -15.89 -75.70 5.90
N GLY A 222 -15.84 -74.76 6.85
CA GLY A 222 -14.69 -74.48 7.72
C GLY A 222 -14.80 -73.13 8.46
N ASP A 223 -15.26 -73.19 9.72
CA ASP A 223 -15.25 -72.21 10.83
C ASP A 223 -14.11 -71.15 10.87
N CYS A 224 -14.19 -69.97 11.53
CA CYS A 224 -14.81 -69.59 12.82
C CYS A 224 -14.86 -68.04 12.96
N LYS A 225 -15.94 -67.51 13.58
CA LYS A 225 -16.11 -66.41 14.58
C LYS A 225 -15.26 -65.10 14.48
N ASP A 226 -15.72 -63.89 14.82
CA ASP A 226 -16.73 -63.45 15.79
C ASP A 226 -17.11 -61.96 15.62
N GLY A 227 -18.26 -61.57 16.20
CA GLY A 227 -18.66 -60.20 16.58
C GLY A 227 -19.27 -59.35 15.46
N GLY A 228 -20.59 -59.24 15.29
CA GLY A 228 -21.55 -58.64 16.23
C GLY A 228 -21.64 -57.13 15.92
N THR A 229 -22.78 -56.48 15.68
CA THR A 229 -24.20 -56.74 15.92
C THR A 229 -24.98 -55.64 15.17
N VAL A 230 -26.10 -56.01 14.52
CA VAL A 230 -27.47 -55.44 14.70
C VAL A 230 -27.61 -53.92 14.51
N ASP A 231 -28.48 -53.34 13.66
CA ASP A 231 -29.81 -53.75 13.22
C ASP A 231 -30.21 -52.98 11.94
N SER A 232 -31.05 -53.61 11.11
CA SER A 232 -31.94 -52.93 10.14
C SER A 232 -33.21 -52.45 10.91
N PRO A 233 -34.37 -52.04 10.34
CA PRO A 233 -34.75 -51.86 8.93
C PRO A 233 -35.71 -50.67 8.63
N LYS A 234 -35.90 -50.40 7.32
CA LYS A 234 -37.12 -49.85 6.66
C LYS A 234 -37.50 -48.40 7.09
N THR A 235 -38.20 -47.57 6.32
CA THR A 235 -39.31 -47.75 5.38
C THR A 235 -39.33 -46.60 4.37
N THR A 236 -39.92 -46.92 3.22
CA THR A 236 -40.36 -46.03 2.15
C THR A 236 -41.48 -45.08 2.56
N THR A 237 -41.46 -43.91 1.89
CA THR A 237 -42.60 -43.08 1.42
C THR A 237 -43.64 -42.56 2.42
N GLU A 238 -43.75 -41.22 2.50
CA GLU A 238 -45.00 -40.53 2.17
C GLU A 238 -44.79 -39.05 1.80
N ARG A 239 -45.61 -38.58 0.85
CA ARG A 239 -45.69 -37.22 0.32
C ARG A 239 -46.88 -36.52 0.97
N LYS A 240 -46.67 -35.31 1.53
CA LYS A 240 -47.48 -34.07 1.40
C LYS A 240 -47.41 -33.25 2.69
N SER A 241 -47.06 -31.98 2.56
CA SER A 241 -48.00 -30.86 2.75
C SER A 241 -47.24 -29.53 2.83
N SER A 242 -47.72 -28.58 2.05
CA SER A 242 -47.30 -27.18 1.96
C SER A 242 -47.61 -26.41 3.25
N GLY A 243 -46.72 -25.49 3.63
CA GLY A 243 -47.07 -24.38 4.52
C GLY A 243 -45.85 -23.75 5.19
N GLY A 244 -45.61 -22.47 4.93
CA GLY A 244 -44.92 -21.60 5.91
C GLY A 244 -43.76 -20.72 5.43
N PHE A 245 -43.07 -21.02 4.33
CA PHE A 245 -41.84 -20.27 3.99
C PHE A 245 -42.06 -19.00 3.15
N GLY A 246 -43.15 -18.91 2.38
CA GLY A 246 -43.43 -17.74 1.54
C GLY A 246 -43.74 -16.47 2.34
N SER A 247 -44.43 -16.60 3.48
CA SER A 247 -44.87 -15.44 4.29
C SER A 247 -43.69 -14.75 4.99
N VAL A 248 -42.73 -15.51 5.52
CA VAL A 248 -41.56 -14.96 6.21
C VAL A 248 -40.62 -14.23 5.24
N LEU A 249 -40.39 -14.80 4.06
CA LEU A 249 -39.61 -14.14 3.00
C LEU A 249 -40.26 -12.84 2.51
N MET A 250 -41.59 -12.83 2.39
CA MET A 250 -42.34 -11.64 2.00
C MET A 250 -42.27 -10.55 3.08
N LEU A 251 -42.36 -10.92 4.36
CA LEU A 251 -42.19 -10.00 5.49
C LEU A 251 -40.75 -9.45 5.58
N ILE A 252 -39.72 -10.27 5.34
CA ILE A 252 -38.32 -9.82 5.29
C ILE A 252 -38.13 -8.82 4.15
N PHE A 253 -38.72 -9.08 2.98
CA PHE A 253 -38.64 -8.18 1.83
C PHE A 253 -39.35 -6.86 2.09
N LEU A 254 -40.55 -6.88 2.69
CA LEU A 254 -41.27 -5.67 3.09
C LEU A 254 -40.51 -4.88 4.16
N PHE A 255 -39.87 -5.55 5.12
CA PHE A 255 -39.04 -4.91 6.13
C PHE A 255 -37.78 -4.28 5.51
N ALA A 256 -37.16 -4.95 4.54
CA ALA A 256 -36.02 -4.40 3.80
C ALA A 256 -36.39 -3.16 2.99
N ILE A 257 -37.55 -3.17 2.32
CA ILE A 257 -38.07 -1.99 1.61
C ILE A 257 -38.38 -0.85 2.57
N PHE A 258 -39.03 -1.15 3.70
CA PHE A 258 -39.38 -0.15 4.69
C PHE A 258 -38.14 0.48 5.34
N THR A 259 -37.13 -0.34 5.69
CA THR A 259 -35.86 0.18 6.22
C THR A 259 -35.11 1.01 5.18
N ALA A 260 -35.08 0.59 3.92
CA ALA A 260 -34.50 1.38 2.83
C ALA A 260 -35.23 2.72 2.64
N ALA A 261 -36.56 2.74 2.71
CA ALA A 261 -37.36 3.96 2.61
C ALA A 261 -37.10 4.93 3.78
N LEU A 262 -36.96 4.43 5.01
CA LEU A 262 -36.61 5.24 6.18
C LEU A 262 -35.20 5.83 6.07
N VAL A 263 -34.23 5.05 5.60
CA VAL A 263 -32.86 5.53 5.37
C VAL A 263 -32.83 6.60 4.28
N TYR A 264 -33.59 6.40 3.20
CA TYR A 264 -33.71 7.39 2.12
C TYR A 264 -34.38 8.68 2.60
N ALA A 265 -35.45 8.59 3.39
CA ALA A 265 -36.11 9.76 3.97
C ALA A 265 -35.19 10.53 4.92
N ALA A 266 -34.40 9.81 5.75
CA ALA A 266 -33.42 10.42 6.64
C ALA A 266 -32.29 11.13 5.86
N TYR A 267 -31.81 10.53 4.77
CA TYR A 267 -30.84 11.14 3.87
C TYR A 267 -31.40 12.44 3.23
N TYR A 268 -32.61 12.38 2.64
CA TYR A 268 -33.25 13.54 2.01
C TYR A 268 -33.51 14.68 3.01
N TYR A 269 -33.86 14.33 4.25
CA TYR A 269 -34.04 15.32 5.32
C TYR A 269 -32.70 15.97 5.74
N CYS A 270 -31.59 15.22 5.70
CA CYS A 270 -30.25 15.70 6.04
C CYS A 270 -29.50 16.39 4.88
N GLU A 271 -30.06 16.44 3.66
CA GLU A 271 -29.50 17.17 2.50
C GLU A 271 -30.14 18.55 2.29
N ASN A 272 -31.31 18.82 2.88
CA ASN A 272 -31.95 20.13 2.82
C ASN A 272 -31.40 21.07 3.93
N ASP A 273 -30.53 22.01 3.54
CA ASP A 273 -29.79 22.96 4.41
C ASP A 273 -30.64 23.98 5.20
N SER A 274 -31.97 23.83 5.26
CA SER A 274 -32.87 24.88 5.76
C SER A 274 -33.23 24.80 7.25
N LYS A 275 -32.70 23.85 8.05
CA LYS A 275 -32.99 23.72 9.51
C LYS A 275 -31.79 23.15 10.29
N PRO A 276 -31.64 23.47 11.60
CA PRO A 276 -30.49 23.03 12.39
C PRO A 276 -30.38 21.49 12.41
N PRO A 277 -29.18 20.92 12.23
CA PRO A 277 -29.03 19.48 12.03
C PRO A 277 -29.37 18.73 13.32
N LEU A 278 -30.41 17.89 13.24
CA LEU A 278 -30.73 16.91 14.27
C LEU A 278 -29.53 15.96 14.47
N PRO A 279 -29.32 15.43 15.70
CA PRO A 279 -28.19 14.55 16.01
C PRO A 279 -28.12 13.28 15.15
N ILE A 280 -29.25 12.87 14.53
CA ILE A 280 -29.33 11.72 13.64
C ILE A 280 -28.51 11.90 12.33
N CYS A 281 -28.28 13.15 11.90
CA CYS A 281 -27.53 13.48 10.68
C CYS A 281 -26.00 13.37 10.84
N ARG A 282 -25.50 13.10 12.06
CA ARG A 282 -24.08 12.91 12.37
C ARG A 282 -23.75 11.48 12.80
N THR A 283 -24.68 10.54 12.64
CA THR A 283 -24.40 9.14 12.97
C THR A 283 -23.45 8.54 11.93
N PRO A 284 -22.61 7.56 12.32
CA PRO A 284 -21.71 6.89 11.38
C PRO A 284 -22.46 6.28 10.19
N VAL A 285 -23.70 5.83 10.43
CA VAL A 285 -24.56 5.24 9.40
C VAL A 285 -25.02 6.28 8.38
N THR A 286 -25.47 7.46 8.81
CA THR A 286 -25.92 8.51 7.88
C THR A 286 -24.77 9.13 7.10
N LEU A 287 -23.56 9.20 7.68
CA LEU A 287 -22.34 9.58 6.97
C LEU A 287 -21.94 8.55 5.91
N ALA A 288 -21.94 7.27 6.26
CA ALA A 288 -21.63 6.19 5.30
C ALA A 288 -22.63 6.15 4.13
N VAL A 289 -23.92 6.36 4.40
CA VAL A 289 -24.96 6.44 3.36
C VAL A 289 -24.74 7.67 2.46
N ARG A 290 -24.39 8.83 3.03
CA ARG A 290 -24.08 10.04 2.26
C ARG A 290 -22.88 9.83 1.34
N ASP A 291 -21.81 9.24 1.84
CA ASP A 291 -20.61 8.96 1.05
C ASP A 291 -20.89 7.94 -0.06
N TYR A 292 -21.67 6.89 0.24
CA TYR A 292 -22.05 5.89 -0.76
C TYR A 292 -22.88 6.51 -1.90
N ILE A 293 -23.85 7.37 -1.58
CA ILE A 293 -24.70 8.04 -2.58
C ILE A 293 -23.88 9.02 -3.43
N ASN A 294 -23.03 9.84 -2.80
CA ASN A 294 -22.20 10.81 -3.52
C ASN A 294 -21.18 10.14 -4.46
N ASN A 295 -20.60 9.01 -4.04
CA ASN A 295 -19.52 8.35 -4.79
C ASN A 295 -20.03 7.36 -5.85
N ASN A 296 -21.20 6.73 -5.64
CA ASN A 296 -21.68 5.68 -6.53
C ASN A 296 -22.95 6.07 -7.30
N VAL A 297 -23.88 6.78 -6.66
CA VAL A 297 -25.21 7.03 -7.24
C VAL A 297 -25.24 8.32 -8.05
N LYS A 298 -24.71 9.43 -7.53
CA LYS A 298 -24.66 10.72 -8.25
C LYS A 298 -23.91 10.65 -9.59
N PRO A 299 -22.74 9.97 -9.71
CA PRO A 299 -22.04 9.83 -10.99
C PRO A 299 -22.82 8.96 -11.99
N LEU A 300 -23.51 7.92 -11.50
CA LEU A 300 -24.32 7.03 -12.35
C LEU A 300 -25.56 7.74 -12.91
N ILE A 301 -26.24 8.54 -12.08
CA ILE A 301 -27.37 9.38 -12.52
C ILE A 301 -26.88 10.42 -13.53
N ALA A 302 -25.74 11.07 -13.29
CA ALA A 302 -25.14 12.02 -14.24
C ALA A 302 -24.74 11.38 -15.57
N ALA A 303 -24.27 10.13 -15.56
CA ALA A 303 -23.97 9.37 -16.77
C ALA A 303 -25.25 9.01 -17.56
N LEU A 304 -26.34 8.69 -16.86
CA LEU A 304 -27.63 8.37 -17.49
C LEU A 304 -28.33 9.61 -18.08
N THR A 305 -28.24 10.77 -17.42
CA THR A 305 -28.81 12.03 -17.95
C THR A 305 -27.99 12.61 -19.11
N ASN A 306 -26.66 12.47 -19.09
CA ASN A 306 -25.80 12.89 -20.20
C ASN A 306 -25.85 11.95 -21.42
N GLY A 307 -26.32 10.71 -21.24
CA GLY A 307 -26.54 9.76 -22.34
C GLY A 307 -27.72 10.12 -23.25
N PHE A 308 -28.67 10.93 -22.78
CA PHE A 308 -29.89 11.28 -23.54
C PHE A 308 -29.72 12.47 -24.51
N HIS A 309 -28.60 13.22 -24.45
CA HIS A 309 -28.36 14.38 -25.32
C HIS A 309 -27.52 14.08 -26.57
N ARG A 310 -27.11 12.82 -26.82
CA ARG A 310 -26.25 12.45 -27.96
C ARG A 310 -26.98 11.76 -29.14
N THR A 311 -28.30 11.72 -29.14
CA THR A 311 -29.08 11.09 -30.23
C THR A 311 -30.16 12.01 -30.80
N ALA A 312 -29.83 13.29 -30.98
CA ALA A 312 -30.64 14.23 -31.75
C ALA A 312 -29.72 15.23 -32.46
N ASP A 313 -29.00 14.74 -33.46
CA ASP A 313 -28.51 15.48 -34.63
C ASP A 313 -28.37 14.47 -35.80
#